data_AF-A0A1E7FX40-F1
#
_entry.id   AF-A0A1E7FX40-F1
#
_cell.length_a   1.000
_cell.length_b   1.000
_cell.length_c   1.000
_cell.angle_alpha   90.00
_cell.angle_beta   90.00
_cell.angle_gamma   90.00
#
_symmetry.space_group_name_H-M   'P 1'
#
loop_
_entity.id
_entity.type
_entity.pdbx_description
1 polymer ?
#
loop_
_entity_poly.entity_id
_entity_poly.type
_entity_poly.pdbx_seq_one_letter_code
_entity_poly.pdbx_strand_id
1 'polypeptide(L)'
;MGVITDGKAGTELQGTLQRLEKNRGVKFIRADTGSARSFEYNAERIIEAIESTKSYNVPFGLLGYSQGCANALMAESILYSGTPEQQDYIKRNLACRQLLFSAANGSSHGASADKKASRIILMVEEFVKYQQGYFSRSLQTAFLETITSALDSAQFHKSMGGAQGFLHDGCRAFWREAQHLPNVPTCTLRGILEDHTTPEALEMVSHMLTKQSGSALHDSQVHVFDAVGYPVYHQNRNGKILKKCEVGAGAIQRTHHWSPLKEEVSFIRTSRDHDIASFDCAKDRHVIPWVDVNARFGFIKYNRNPASIPDEDDDCLK
;
A
#
# COMPACT_ATOMS: atom_id res chain seq x y z
N MET A 1 -4.58 -0.92 -3.46
CA MET A 1 -3.80 -2.17 -3.57
C MET A 1 -2.33 -1.84 -3.77
N GLY A 2 -1.43 -2.77 -3.39
CA GLY A 2 0.01 -2.53 -3.21
C GLY A 2 0.86 -2.67 -4.48
N VAL A 3 2.19 -2.65 -4.35
CA VAL A 3 3.13 -2.74 -5.49
C VAL A 3 3.15 -4.14 -6.13
N ILE A 4 2.75 -5.17 -5.39
CA ILE A 4 2.91 -6.60 -5.74
C ILE A 4 1.54 -7.26 -5.98
N THR A 5 0.51 -6.48 -6.32
CA THR A 5 -0.87 -6.99 -6.43
C THR A 5 -1.37 -6.81 -7.86
N ASP A 6 -1.97 -7.85 -8.43
CA ASP A 6 -2.41 -7.89 -9.83
C ASP A 6 -3.76 -7.20 -10.08
N GLY A 7 -3.91 -5.98 -9.57
CA GLY A 7 -5.10 -5.21 -9.87
C GLY A 7 -6.36 -5.94 -9.40
N LYS A 8 -7.35 -6.00 -10.29
CA LYS A 8 -8.61 -6.70 -10.06
C LYS A 8 -8.44 -8.20 -9.74
N ALA A 9 -7.34 -8.81 -10.18
CA ALA A 9 -7.03 -10.23 -9.97
C ALA A 9 -6.22 -10.50 -8.68
N GLY A 10 -5.83 -9.47 -7.93
CA GLY A 10 -5.08 -9.63 -6.68
C GLY A 10 -5.86 -10.43 -5.62
N THR A 11 -5.14 -11.26 -4.86
CA THR A 11 -5.73 -12.14 -3.85
C THR A 11 -5.37 -11.73 -2.41
N GLU A 12 -4.85 -10.52 -2.23
CA GLU A 12 -4.41 -10.03 -0.94
C GLU A 12 -5.62 -9.86 -0.03
N LEU A 13 -5.54 -10.40 1.19
CA LEU A 13 -6.65 -10.43 2.15
C LEU A 13 -7.93 -11.12 1.63
N GLN A 14 -7.91 -11.85 0.51
CA GLN A 14 -9.12 -12.39 -0.13
C GLN A 14 -10.00 -13.18 0.83
N GLY A 15 -9.40 -14.09 1.60
CA GLY A 15 -10.13 -14.88 2.60
C GLY A 15 -10.74 -14.02 3.73
N THR A 16 -10.06 -12.96 4.15
CA THR A 16 -10.56 -12.01 5.15
C THR A 16 -11.76 -11.23 4.60
N LEU A 17 -11.66 -10.76 3.36
CA LEU A 17 -12.75 -10.01 2.70
C LEU A 17 -13.98 -10.89 2.47
N GLN A 18 -13.79 -12.14 2.03
CA GLN A 18 -14.89 -13.11 1.91
C GLN A 18 -15.57 -13.39 3.26
N ARG A 19 -14.80 -13.51 4.35
CA ARG A 19 -15.38 -13.66 5.71
C ARG A 19 -16.16 -12.42 6.12
N LEU A 20 -15.67 -11.22 5.83
CA LEU A 20 -16.38 -9.97 6.11
C LEU A 20 -17.70 -9.88 5.33
N GLU A 21 -17.70 -10.21 4.05
CA GLU A 21 -18.92 -10.23 3.25
C GLU A 21 -19.92 -11.25 3.81
N LYS A 22 -19.48 -12.49 4.05
CA LYS A 22 -20.33 -13.56 4.58
C LYS A 22 -20.90 -13.24 5.97
N ASN A 23 -20.08 -12.73 6.88
CA ASN A 23 -20.42 -12.63 8.30
C ASN A 23 -20.93 -11.24 8.71
N ARG A 24 -20.70 -10.20 7.91
CA ARG A 24 -21.04 -8.81 8.21
C ARG A 24 -21.80 -8.10 7.08
N GLY A 25 -21.94 -8.74 5.91
CA GLY A 25 -22.59 -8.15 4.75
C GLY A 25 -21.81 -6.98 4.14
N VAL A 26 -20.51 -6.86 4.45
CA VAL A 26 -19.65 -5.80 3.92
C VAL A 26 -19.13 -6.23 2.56
N LYS A 27 -19.65 -5.59 1.51
CA LYS A 27 -19.17 -5.80 0.13
C LYS A 27 -17.82 -5.14 -0.06
N PHE A 28 -16.97 -5.75 -0.86
CA PHE A 28 -15.69 -5.19 -1.25
C PHE A 28 -15.62 -5.06 -2.78
N ILE A 29 -15.01 -3.98 -3.26
CA ILE A 29 -14.74 -3.75 -4.67
C ILE A 29 -13.23 -3.52 -4.79
N ARG A 30 -12.57 -4.35 -5.60
CA ARG A 30 -11.16 -4.13 -5.95
C ARG A 30 -11.08 -3.19 -7.14
N ALA A 31 -10.34 -2.10 -6.97
CA ALA A 31 -9.96 -1.21 -8.07
C ALA A 31 -8.97 -1.89 -9.00
N ASP A 32 -9.00 -1.67 -10.32
CA ASP A 32 -8.06 -2.35 -11.22
C ASP A 32 -6.71 -1.61 -11.35
N THR A 33 -6.00 -1.45 -10.24
CA THR A 33 -4.73 -0.71 -10.21
C THR A 33 -3.58 -1.52 -10.81
N GLY A 34 -2.63 -0.85 -11.45
CA GLY A 34 -1.43 -1.49 -11.99
C GLY A 34 -0.22 -1.41 -11.05
N SER A 35 0.54 -2.50 -10.98
CA SER A 35 1.85 -2.57 -10.33
C SER A 35 2.83 -1.58 -10.95
N ALA A 36 3.60 -0.87 -10.11
CA ALA A 36 4.58 0.13 -10.51
C ALA A 36 4.05 1.20 -11.49
N ARG A 37 2.75 1.55 -11.40
CA ARG A 37 2.16 2.70 -12.11
C ARG A 37 2.17 3.96 -11.23
N SER A 38 2.01 5.12 -11.86
CA SER A 38 1.92 6.40 -11.13
C SER A 38 0.71 6.45 -10.20
N PHE A 39 0.74 7.37 -9.24
CA PHE A 39 -0.36 7.56 -8.30
C PHE A 39 -1.64 8.01 -9.01
N GLU A 40 -1.53 8.86 -10.03
CA GLU A 40 -2.64 9.37 -10.82
C GLU A 40 -3.32 8.25 -11.61
N TYR A 41 -2.54 7.42 -12.32
CA TYR A 41 -3.08 6.28 -13.06
C TYR A 41 -3.86 5.34 -12.14
N ASN A 42 -3.28 5.01 -10.98
CA ASN A 42 -3.92 4.13 -10.02
C ASN A 42 -5.12 4.80 -9.31
N ALA A 43 -5.07 6.12 -9.13
CA ALA A 43 -6.19 6.89 -8.59
C ALA A 43 -7.39 6.86 -9.53
N GLU A 44 -7.21 6.98 -10.84
CA GLU A 44 -8.29 6.86 -11.83
C GLU A 44 -9.00 5.50 -11.74
N ARG A 45 -8.23 4.41 -11.62
CA ARG A 45 -8.79 3.05 -11.44
C ARG A 45 -9.55 2.91 -10.12
N ILE A 46 -9.11 3.60 -9.07
CA ILE A 46 -9.83 3.66 -7.78
C ILE A 46 -11.10 4.50 -7.92
N ILE A 47 -11.08 5.59 -8.67
CA ILE A 47 -12.27 6.41 -8.94
C ILE A 47 -13.32 5.60 -9.69
N GLU A 48 -12.94 4.81 -10.69
CA GLU A 48 -13.86 3.88 -11.39
C GLU A 48 -14.51 2.88 -10.42
N ALA A 49 -13.74 2.33 -9.48
CA ALA A 49 -14.27 1.47 -8.42
C ALA A 49 -15.24 2.22 -7.49
N ILE A 50 -14.91 3.46 -7.10
CA ILE A 50 -15.79 4.32 -6.30
C ILE A 50 -17.08 4.62 -7.07
N GLU A 51 -17.02 4.90 -8.37
CA GLU A 51 -18.21 5.13 -9.19
C GLU A 51 -19.15 3.91 -9.20
N SER A 52 -18.58 2.69 -9.24
CA SER A 52 -19.40 1.47 -9.14
C SER A 52 -20.15 1.34 -7.80
N THR A 53 -19.69 2.01 -6.74
CA THR A 53 -20.38 2.03 -5.44
C THR A 53 -21.71 2.78 -5.48
N LYS A 54 -21.90 3.71 -6.44
CA LYS A 54 -23.14 4.49 -6.60
C LYS A 54 -24.37 3.58 -6.75
N SER A 55 -24.21 2.43 -7.40
CA SER A 55 -25.27 1.45 -7.59
C SER A 55 -25.81 0.85 -6.27
N TYR A 56 -25.02 0.89 -5.19
CA TYR A 56 -25.43 0.38 -3.88
C TYR A 56 -26.04 1.47 -2.98
N ASN A 57 -25.82 2.75 -3.29
CA ASN A 57 -26.32 3.90 -2.52
C ASN A 57 -26.10 3.78 -0.99
N VAL A 58 -24.89 3.36 -0.60
CA VAL A 58 -24.47 3.21 0.80
C VAL A 58 -23.10 3.86 1.01
N PRO A 59 -22.74 4.24 2.26
CA PRO A 59 -21.41 4.73 2.56
C PRO A 59 -20.33 3.68 2.25
N PHE A 60 -19.15 4.13 1.85
CA PHE A 60 -18.00 3.27 1.55
C PHE A 60 -16.76 3.69 2.33
N GLY A 61 -15.82 2.76 2.48
CA GLY A 61 -14.50 3.00 3.06
C GLY A 61 -13.40 2.76 2.04
N LEU A 62 -12.26 3.45 2.21
CA LEU A 62 -11.07 3.23 1.40
C LEU A 62 -10.06 2.36 2.15
N LEU A 63 -9.68 1.23 1.55
CA LEU A 63 -8.64 0.34 2.06
C LEU A 63 -7.39 0.42 1.17
N GLY A 64 -6.33 1.02 1.68
CA GLY A 64 -5.01 1.07 1.06
C GLY A 64 -4.06 0.04 1.68
N TYR A 65 -3.17 -0.51 0.87
CA TYR A 65 -2.04 -1.33 1.30
C TYR A 65 -0.78 -0.87 0.58
N SER A 66 0.32 -0.62 1.30
CA SER A 66 1.61 -0.20 0.72
C SER A 66 1.44 1.07 -0.14
N GLN A 67 1.83 1.03 -1.42
CA GLN A 67 1.53 2.09 -2.41
C GLN A 67 0.05 2.47 -2.47
N GLY A 68 -0.82 1.49 -2.30
CA GLY A 68 -2.27 1.65 -2.38
C GLY A 68 -2.81 2.68 -1.42
N CYS A 69 -2.09 2.97 -0.33
CA CYS A 69 -2.41 4.05 0.58
C CYS A 69 -2.28 5.42 -0.10
N ALA A 70 -1.17 5.67 -0.80
CA ALA A 70 -0.99 6.89 -1.58
C ALA A 70 -2.00 6.98 -2.73
N ASN A 71 -2.22 5.87 -3.45
CA ASN A 71 -3.19 5.82 -4.54
C ASN A 71 -4.62 6.15 -4.07
N ALA A 72 -5.04 5.62 -2.91
CA ALA A 72 -6.36 5.88 -2.34
C ALA A 72 -6.53 7.34 -1.90
N LEU A 73 -5.50 7.91 -1.26
CA LEU A 73 -5.47 9.32 -0.88
C LEU A 73 -5.46 10.24 -2.11
N MET A 74 -4.74 9.87 -3.17
CA MET A 74 -4.76 10.60 -4.44
C MET A 74 -6.15 10.56 -5.09
N ALA A 75 -6.81 9.40 -5.10
CA ALA A 75 -8.17 9.27 -5.63
C ALA A 75 -9.17 10.18 -4.89
N GLU A 76 -9.08 10.21 -3.56
CA GLU A 76 -9.86 11.16 -2.78
C GLU A 76 -9.55 12.61 -3.15
N SER A 77 -8.26 12.97 -3.24
CA SER A 77 -7.85 14.34 -3.57
C SER A 77 -8.39 14.80 -4.92
N ILE A 78 -8.34 13.94 -5.94
CA ILE A 78 -8.92 14.20 -7.26
C ILE A 78 -10.44 14.38 -7.15
N LEU A 79 -11.17 13.52 -6.44
CA LEU A 79 -12.62 13.64 -6.27
C LEU A 79 -13.03 14.89 -5.48
N TYR A 80 -12.25 15.22 -4.44
CA TYR A 80 -12.52 16.36 -3.57
C TYR A 80 -12.20 17.71 -4.24
N SER A 81 -11.27 17.72 -5.19
CA SER A 81 -10.97 18.89 -6.04
C SER A 81 -11.70 18.88 -7.38
N GLY A 82 -12.47 17.82 -7.66
CA GLY A 82 -13.13 17.57 -8.93
C GLY A 82 -14.44 18.33 -9.09
N THR A 83 -15.35 17.78 -9.89
CA THR A 83 -16.65 18.40 -10.19
C THR A 83 -17.52 18.52 -8.95
N PRO A 84 -18.51 19.44 -8.92
CA PRO A 84 -19.44 19.55 -7.80
C PRO A 84 -20.15 18.23 -7.44
N GLU A 85 -20.47 17.40 -8.45
CA GLU A 85 -21.06 16.08 -8.24
C GLU A 85 -20.10 15.13 -7.52
N GLN A 86 -18.84 15.07 -7.95
CA GLN A 86 -17.80 14.26 -7.32
C GLN A 86 -17.56 14.68 -5.86
N GLN A 87 -17.48 16.00 -5.64
CA GLN A 87 -17.33 16.57 -4.30
C GLN A 87 -18.49 16.24 -3.39
N ASP A 88 -19.73 16.37 -3.88
CA ASP A 88 -20.93 16.06 -3.11
C ASP A 88 -21.01 14.56 -2.79
N TYR A 89 -20.68 13.71 -3.77
CA TYR A 89 -20.65 12.27 -3.60
C TYR A 89 -19.67 11.83 -2.52
N ILE A 90 -18.42 12.31 -2.58
CA ILE A 90 -17.39 11.91 -1.61
C ILE A 90 -17.68 12.48 -0.21
N LYS A 91 -18.16 13.72 -0.11
CA LYS A 91 -18.55 14.36 1.17
C LYS A 91 -19.66 13.59 1.88
N ARG A 92 -20.61 13.01 1.14
CA ARG A 92 -21.73 12.26 1.70
C ARG A 92 -21.40 10.80 2.00
N ASN A 93 -20.59 10.15 1.16
CA ASN A 93 -20.49 8.69 1.17
C ASN A 93 -19.14 8.14 1.65
N LEU A 94 -18.04 8.90 1.63
CA LEU A 94 -16.77 8.41 2.17
C LEU A 94 -16.83 8.41 3.70
N ALA A 95 -16.92 7.22 4.29
CA ALA A 95 -17.13 7.03 5.72
C ALA A 95 -15.83 6.88 6.52
N CYS A 96 -14.81 6.21 5.97
CA CYS A 96 -13.58 5.90 6.69
C CYS A 96 -12.43 5.51 5.76
N ARG A 97 -11.19 5.57 6.27
CA ARG A 97 -9.97 5.12 5.57
C ARG A 97 -9.20 4.13 6.45
N GLN A 98 -8.62 3.11 5.83
CA GLN A 98 -7.66 2.20 6.43
C GLN A 98 -6.42 2.14 5.55
N LEU A 99 -5.28 2.48 6.13
CA LEU A 99 -3.99 2.49 5.44
C LEU A 99 -3.09 1.42 6.06
N LEU A 100 -2.91 0.31 5.36
CA LEU A 100 -2.07 -0.80 5.81
C LEU A 100 -0.63 -0.59 5.31
N PHE A 101 0.33 -0.52 6.23
CA PHE A 101 1.75 -0.46 5.90
C PHE A 101 2.06 0.67 4.90
N SER A 102 1.52 1.85 5.17
CA SER A 102 1.46 2.97 4.21
C SER A 102 2.83 3.37 3.67
N ALA A 103 3.02 3.31 2.35
CA ALA A 103 4.20 3.86 1.70
C ALA A 103 3.97 5.29 1.17
N ALA A 104 2.97 6.01 1.70
CA ALA A 104 2.57 7.34 1.21
C ALA A 104 3.60 8.45 1.50
N ASN A 105 4.47 8.27 2.50
CA ASN A 105 5.62 9.14 2.74
C ASN A 105 6.89 8.66 2.02
N GLY A 106 6.75 7.67 1.13
CA GLY A 106 7.87 6.98 0.49
C GLY A 106 8.46 5.90 1.41
N SER A 107 9.61 5.38 0.99
CA SER A 107 10.43 4.47 1.79
C SER A 107 11.90 4.76 1.58
N SER A 108 12.75 4.43 2.56
CA SER A 108 14.20 4.56 2.40
C SER A 108 14.74 3.68 1.26
N HIS A 109 14.06 2.57 0.94
CA HIS A 109 14.34 1.78 -0.26
C HIS A 109 14.12 2.58 -1.53
N GLY A 110 12.99 3.27 -1.64
CA GLY A 110 12.64 4.13 -2.77
C GLY A 110 13.61 5.29 -2.93
N ALA A 111 13.84 6.08 -1.87
CA ALA A 111 14.77 7.21 -1.91
C ALA A 111 16.23 6.79 -2.20
N SER A 112 16.60 5.54 -1.92
CA SER A 112 17.91 5.00 -2.26
C SER A 112 17.98 4.42 -3.67
N ALA A 113 16.85 4.22 -4.37
CA ALA A 113 16.80 3.63 -5.69
C ALA A 113 17.57 4.46 -6.72
N ASP A 114 17.41 5.79 -6.72
CA ASP A 114 18.17 6.68 -7.60
C ASP A 114 19.67 6.57 -7.36
N LYS A 115 20.09 6.57 -6.08
CA LYS A 115 21.50 6.39 -5.72
C LYS A 115 22.04 5.03 -6.15
N LYS A 116 21.23 3.96 -6.05
CA LYS A 116 21.57 2.62 -6.52
C LYS A 116 21.69 2.59 -8.05
N ALA A 117 20.75 3.19 -8.77
CA ALA A 117 20.77 3.31 -10.23
C ALA A 117 21.99 4.10 -10.71
N SER A 118 22.27 5.27 -10.12
CA SER A 118 23.47 6.05 -10.43
C SER A 118 24.75 5.25 -10.17
N ARG A 119 24.82 4.49 -9.07
CA ARG A 119 25.98 3.62 -8.78
C ARG A 119 26.12 2.48 -9.80
N ILE A 120 25.02 1.85 -10.22
CA ILE A 120 25.05 0.81 -11.25
C ILE A 120 25.56 1.40 -12.57
N ILE A 121 25.08 2.59 -12.96
CA ILE A 121 25.55 3.28 -14.17
C ILE A 121 27.06 3.52 -14.09
N LEU A 122 27.56 4.04 -12.96
CA LEU A 122 28.99 4.26 -12.75
C LEU A 122 29.80 2.95 -12.80
N MET A 123 29.29 1.87 -12.20
CA MET A 123 29.95 0.55 -12.25
C MET A 123 29.99 -0.02 -13.66
N VAL A 124 28.91 0.12 -14.43
CA VAL A 124 28.86 -0.30 -15.84
C VAL A 124 29.84 0.53 -16.67
N GLU A 125 29.88 1.85 -16.46
CA GLU A 125 30.82 2.73 -17.14
C GLU A 125 32.27 2.35 -16.83
N GLU A 126 32.60 2.11 -15.57
CA GLU A 126 33.93 1.67 -15.12
C GLU A 126 34.30 0.31 -15.73
N PHE A 127 33.37 -0.64 -15.73
CA PHE A 127 33.57 -1.95 -16.35
C PHE A 127 33.81 -1.83 -17.86
N VAL A 128 32.98 -1.07 -18.57
CA VAL A 128 33.13 -0.87 -20.03
C VAL A 128 34.45 -0.19 -20.34
N LYS A 129 34.85 0.85 -19.58
CA LYS A 129 36.15 1.52 -19.72
C LYS A 129 37.31 0.55 -19.49
N TYR A 130 37.24 -0.28 -18.45
CA TYR A 130 38.25 -1.31 -18.20
C TYR A 130 38.38 -2.29 -19.36
N GLN A 131 37.26 -2.67 -19.97
CA GLN A 131 37.22 -3.60 -21.10
C GLN A 131 37.49 -2.95 -22.46
N GLN A 132 37.74 -1.63 -22.54
CA GLN A 132 37.98 -0.93 -23.81
C GLN A 132 39.18 -1.47 -24.58
N GLY A 133 40.17 -2.04 -23.88
CA GLY A 133 41.34 -2.68 -24.51
C GLY A 133 41.12 -4.12 -24.97
N TYR A 134 40.01 -4.76 -24.57
CA TYR A 134 39.76 -6.19 -24.83
C TYR A 134 38.62 -6.44 -25.82
N PHE A 135 37.67 -5.51 -25.93
CA PHE A 135 36.52 -5.65 -26.83
C PHE A 135 36.63 -4.80 -28.09
N SER A 136 36.11 -5.33 -29.19
CA SER A 136 35.98 -4.56 -30.42
C SER A 136 35.00 -3.40 -30.22
N ARG A 137 35.23 -2.30 -30.94
CA ARG A 137 34.33 -1.14 -30.94
C ARG A 137 32.89 -1.53 -31.26
N SER A 138 32.69 -2.46 -32.19
CA SER A 138 31.35 -2.96 -32.57
C SER A 138 30.62 -3.66 -31.42
N LEU A 139 31.33 -4.44 -30.60
CA LEU A 139 30.73 -5.11 -29.43
C LEU A 139 30.35 -4.10 -28.34
N GLN A 140 31.20 -3.09 -28.10
CA GLN A 140 30.90 -2.00 -27.16
C GLN A 140 29.67 -1.20 -27.61
N THR A 141 29.59 -0.86 -28.90
CA THR A 141 28.44 -0.14 -29.47
C THR A 141 27.16 -0.97 -29.36
N ALA A 142 27.17 -2.24 -29.75
CA ALA A 142 26.00 -3.12 -29.66
C ALA A 142 25.51 -3.29 -28.21
N PHE A 143 26.43 -3.41 -27.26
CA PHE A 143 26.10 -3.49 -25.83
C PHE A 143 25.43 -2.20 -25.32
N LEU A 144 26.02 -1.03 -25.63
CA LEU A 144 25.45 0.27 -25.24
C LEU A 144 24.10 0.53 -25.89
N GLU A 145 23.92 0.17 -27.17
CA GLU A 145 22.64 0.25 -27.87
C GLU A 145 21.58 -0.66 -27.21
N THR A 146 21.97 -1.87 -26.80
CA THR A 146 21.07 -2.81 -26.11
C THR A 146 20.62 -2.26 -24.75
N ILE A 147 21.55 -1.72 -23.95
CA ILE A 147 21.21 -1.08 -22.67
C ILE A 147 20.33 0.14 -22.89
N THR A 148 20.69 1.01 -23.84
CA THR A 148 19.93 2.24 -24.12
C THR A 148 18.52 1.88 -24.58
N SER A 149 18.36 0.91 -25.48
CA SER A 149 17.04 0.44 -25.93
C SER A 149 16.21 -0.18 -24.81
N ALA A 150 16.84 -0.91 -23.87
CA ALA A 150 16.15 -1.43 -22.69
C ALA A 150 15.68 -0.30 -21.75
N LEU A 151 16.50 0.75 -21.56
CA LEU A 151 16.16 1.93 -20.77
C LEU A 151 15.11 2.83 -21.44
N ASP A 152 15.09 2.92 -22.77
CA ASP A 152 14.08 3.66 -23.54
C ASP A 152 12.75 2.89 -23.67
N SER A 153 12.68 1.66 -23.14
CA SER A 153 11.47 0.86 -23.24
C SER A 153 10.31 1.48 -22.46
N ALA A 154 9.10 1.40 -23.03
CA ALA A 154 7.90 1.88 -22.36
C ALA A 154 7.68 1.23 -20.98
N GLN A 155 8.13 -0.02 -20.80
CA GLN A 155 8.05 -0.73 -19.53
C GLN A 155 9.01 -0.16 -18.48
N PHE A 156 10.22 0.22 -18.88
CA PHE A 156 11.17 0.90 -18.01
C PHE A 156 10.64 2.28 -17.60
N HIS A 157 10.17 3.09 -18.54
CA HIS A 157 9.57 4.40 -18.24
C HIS A 157 8.35 4.29 -17.31
N LYS A 158 7.47 3.31 -17.53
CA LYS A 158 6.31 3.06 -16.64
C LYS A 158 6.78 2.70 -15.22
N SER A 159 7.75 1.80 -15.10
CA SER A 159 8.31 1.36 -13.82
C SER A 159 9.02 2.51 -13.08
N MET A 160 9.75 3.35 -13.81
CA MET A 160 10.36 4.56 -13.27
C MET A 160 9.31 5.59 -12.83
N GLY A 161 8.21 5.76 -13.56
CA GLY A 161 7.10 6.62 -13.14
C GLY A 161 6.43 6.14 -11.85
N GLY A 162 6.27 4.84 -11.66
CA GLY A 162 5.82 4.26 -10.39
C GLY A 162 6.83 4.44 -9.26
N ALA A 163 8.13 4.24 -9.54
CA ALA A 163 9.20 4.44 -8.57
C ALA A 163 9.36 5.92 -8.17
N GLN A 164 9.16 6.86 -9.10
CA GLN A 164 9.24 8.30 -8.87
C GLN A 164 8.22 8.79 -7.84
N GLY A 165 7.02 8.19 -7.78
CA GLY A 165 6.02 8.50 -6.76
C GLY A 165 6.54 8.26 -5.33
N PHE A 166 7.46 7.31 -5.14
CA PHE A 166 8.08 7.00 -3.85
C PHE A 166 9.38 7.74 -3.57
N LEU A 167 9.92 8.44 -4.55
CA LEU A 167 11.05 9.32 -4.33
C LEU A 167 10.61 10.50 -3.49
N HIS A 168 11.58 11.10 -2.80
CA HIS A 168 11.34 12.27 -1.95
C HIS A 168 10.58 13.37 -2.70
N ASP A 169 10.94 13.65 -3.95
CA ASP A 169 10.30 14.72 -4.73
C ASP A 169 8.89 14.35 -5.21
N GLY A 170 8.64 13.09 -5.55
CA GLY A 170 7.29 12.60 -5.87
C GLY A 170 6.36 12.65 -4.65
N CYS A 171 6.85 12.18 -3.49
CA CYS A 171 6.14 12.28 -2.22
C CYS A 171 5.89 13.74 -1.84
N ARG A 172 6.87 14.63 -2.05
CA ARG A 172 6.72 16.08 -1.80
C ARG A 172 5.64 16.69 -2.68
N ALA A 173 5.66 16.41 -3.98
CA ALA A 173 4.66 16.90 -4.92
C ALA A 173 3.26 16.39 -4.54
N PHE A 174 3.14 15.09 -4.27
CA PHE A 174 1.91 14.48 -3.78
C PHE A 174 1.38 15.21 -2.54
N TRP A 175 2.17 15.31 -1.47
CA TRP A 175 1.71 15.91 -0.22
C TRP A 175 1.46 17.41 -0.29
N ARG A 176 2.09 18.13 -1.22
CA ARG A 176 1.83 19.55 -1.44
C ARG A 176 0.43 19.78 -1.99
N GLU A 177 0.01 18.96 -2.95
CA GLU A 177 -1.26 19.12 -3.67
C GLU A 177 -2.43 18.38 -3.01
N ALA A 178 -2.17 17.31 -2.25
CA ALA A 178 -3.22 16.42 -1.79
C ALA A 178 -4.21 17.12 -0.84
N GLN A 179 -5.51 17.03 -1.14
CA GLN A 179 -6.61 17.59 -0.36
C GLN A 179 -7.55 16.48 0.10
N HIS A 180 -8.05 16.56 1.34
CA HIS A 180 -8.84 15.48 1.93
C HIS A 180 -9.94 16.00 2.83
N LEU A 181 -10.98 15.19 3.00
CA LEU A 181 -12.10 15.47 3.89
C LEU A 181 -11.65 15.49 5.36
N PRO A 182 -11.98 16.56 6.13
CA PRO A 182 -11.48 16.77 7.49
C PRO A 182 -12.22 16.01 8.58
N ASN A 183 -13.26 15.28 8.22
CA ASN A 183 -14.18 14.60 9.14
C ASN A 183 -14.24 13.08 8.91
N VAL A 184 -13.39 12.55 8.04
CA VAL A 184 -13.35 11.12 7.74
C VAL A 184 -12.24 10.50 8.58
N PRO A 185 -12.52 9.54 9.49
CA PRO A 185 -11.50 8.89 10.29
C PRO A 185 -10.52 8.09 9.42
N THR A 186 -9.22 8.26 9.68
CA THR A 186 -8.13 7.56 9.00
C THR A 186 -7.38 6.68 9.98
N CYS A 187 -7.58 5.37 9.86
CA CYS A 187 -6.81 4.40 10.62
C CYS A 187 -5.54 4.02 9.84
N THR A 188 -4.40 3.98 10.53
CA THR A 188 -3.14 3.53 9.91
C THR A 188 -2.56 2.37 10.70
N LEU A 189 -2.31 1.26 10.01
CA LEU A 189 -1.69 0.07 10.58
C LEU A 189 -0.21 0.02 10.20
N ARG A 190 0.66 -0.13 11.20
CA ARG A 190 2.12 -0.17 11.03
C ARG A 190 2.66 -1.53 11.41
N GLY A 191 3.75 -1.94 10.76
CA GLY A 191 4.41 -3.19 11.03
C GLY A 191 5.82 -2.98 11.61
N ILE A 192 6.20 -3.87 12.52
CA ILE A 192 7.58 -4.09 12.94
C ILE A 192 7.87 -5.58 12.76
N LEU A 193 8.96 -5.86 12.04
CA LEU A 193 9.49 -7.22 11.92
C LEU A 193 10.01 -7.73 13.26
N GLU A 194 9.85 -9.03 13.48
CA GLU A 194 10.54 -9.77 14.52
C GLU A 194 11.21 -10.99 13.92
N ASP A 195 12.36 -11.40 14.47
CA ASP A 195 13.17 -12.48 13.91
C ASP A 195 12.39 -13.78 13.71
N HIS A 196 11.48 -14.10 14.64
CA HIS A 196 10.68 -15.32 14.62
C HIS A 196 9.46 -15.28 13.69
N THR A 197 9.19 -14.15 13.03
CA THR A 197 8.09 -14.00 12.04
C THR A 197 8.57 -13.46 10.70
N THR A 198 9.88 -13.24 10.54
CA THR A 198 10.46 -12.68 9.33
C THR A 198 10.56 -13.77 8.26
N PRO A 199 9.90 -13.59 7.10
CA PRO A 199 10.09 -14.51 6.00
C PRO A 199 11.51 -14.46 5.47
N GLU A 200 12.05 -15.62 5.08
CA GLU A 200 13.44 -15.72 4.60
C GLU A 200 13.68 -14.81 3.39
N ALA A 201 12.73 -14.76 2.46
CA ALA A 201 12.77 -13.90 1.28
C ALA A 201 12.85 -12.38 1.61
N LEU A 202 12.49 -11.98 2.83
CA LEU A 202 12.51 -10.58 3.28
C LEU A 202 13.74 -10.24 4.12
N GLU A 203 14.57 -11.20 4.52
CA GLU A 203 15.71 -10.94 5.42
C GLU A 203 16.73 -9.97 4.81
N MET A 204 17.11 -10.17 3.55
CA MET A 204 18.04 -9.27 2.86
C MET A 204 17.47 -7.85 2.79
N VAL A 205 16.18 -7.72 2.43
CA VAL A 205 15.50 -6.43 2.29
C VAL A 205 15.36 -5.74 3.65
N SER A 206 15.08 -6.52 4.70
CA SER A 206 15.05 -6.08 6.09
C SER A 206 16.40 -5.52 6.54
N HIS A 207 17.49 -6.29 6.38
CA HIS A 207 18.83 -5.84 6.75
C HIS A 207 19.27 -4.61 5.98
N MET A 208 18.95 -4.53 4.68
CA MET A 208 19.20 -3.33 3.90
C MET A 208 18.45 -2.13 4.47
N LEU A 209 17.17 -2.28 4.81
CA LEU A 209 16.37 -1.17 5.34
C LEU A 209 16.91 -0.72 6.70
N THR A 210 17.20 -1.65 7.61
CA THR A 210 17.80 -1.34 8.92
C THR A 210 19.08 -0.53 8.74
N LYS A 211 19.93 -0.92 7.79
CA LYS A 211 21.17 -0.19 7.49
C LYS A 211 20.92 1.19 6.88
N GLN A 212 19.90 1.33 6.04
CA GLN A 212 19.56 2.59 5.37
C GLN A 212 18.84 3.59 6.28
N SER A 213 17.94 3.11 7.15
CA SER A 213 17.19 3.92 8.11
C SER A 213 17.97 4.18 9.41
N GLY A 214 18.96 3.33 9.72
CA GLY A 214 19.64 3.30 11.01
C GLY A 214 18.80 2.71 12.15
N SER A 215 17.70 2.02 11.83
CA SER A 215 16.72 1.54 12.80
C SER A 215 16.00 0.27 12.32
N ALA A 216 15.84 -0.71 13.20
CA ALA A 216 15.09 -1.94 12.94
C ALA A 216 13.56 -1.77 13.04
N LEU A 217 13.06 -0.57 13.33
CA LEU A 217 11.63 -0.29 13.48
C LEU A 217 10.92 -0.15 12.13
N HIS A 218 10.81 -1.26 11.40
CA HIS A 218 10.20 -1.32 10.08
C HIS A 218 9.61 -2.70 9.79
N ASP A 219 8.76 -2.77 8.76
CA ASP A 219 8.09 -4.00 8.33
C ASP A 219 8.80 -4.77 7.20
N SER A 220 10.08 -4.45 6.93
CA SER A 220 10.93 -4.83 5.77
C SER A 220 10.97 -3.79 4.66
N GLN A 221 9.89 -3.02 4.46
CA GLN A 221 9.79 -2.11 3.32
C GLN A 221 9.61 -0.65 3.72
N VAL A 222 8.87 -0.40 4.80
CA VAL A 222 8.56 0.96 5.28
C VAL A 222 8.88 1.07 6.76
N HIS A 223 9.54 2.17 7.13
CA HIS A 223 9.83 2.47 8.52
C HIS A 223 8.56 2.91 9.25
N VAL A 224 8.41 2.57 10.53
CA VAL A 224 7.21 2.88 11.34
C VAL A 224 6.91 4.38 11.39
N PHE A 225 7.95 5.21 11.34
CA PHE A 225 7.82 6.66 11.29
C PHE A 225 7.18 7.16 9.98
N ASP A 226 7.49 6.52 8.86
CA ASP A 226 6.99 6.87 7.53
C ASP A 226 5.61 6.28 7.24
N ALA A 227 5.32 5.14 7.87
CA ALA A 227 4.10 4.36 7.71
C ALA A 227 2.87 5.00 8.38
N VAL A 228 2.68 6.30 8.23
CA VAL A 228 1.53 7.08 8.71
C VAL A 228 0.69 7.61 7.56
N GLY A 229 -0.55 8.03 7.86
CA GLY A 229 -1.52 8.53 6.89
C GLY A 229 -1.46 10.02 6.59
N TYR A 230 -0.40 10.72 6.97
CA TYR A 230 -0.23 12.17 6.84
C TYR A 230 1.23 12.51 6.51
N PRO A 231 1.54 13.70 5.96
CA PRO A 231 2.90 14.05 5.60
C PRO A 231 3.78 14.22 6.84
N VAL A 232 4.94 13.57 6.81
CA VAL A 232 5.92 13.59 7.90
C VAL A 232 7.01 14.63 7.65
N TYR A 233 7.51 14.70 6.42
CA TYR A 233 8.63 15.56 6.01
C TYR A 233 8.18 16.96 5.56
N HIS A 234 6.88 17.19 5.40
CA HIS A 234 6.32 18.44 4.89
C HIS A 234 5.20 18.93 5.79
N GLN A 235 5.26 20.21 6.16
CA GLN A 235 4.22 20.84 6.95
C GLN A 235 3.39 21.77 6.06
N ASN A 236 2.11 21.41 5.88
CA ASN A 236 1.15 22.25 5.17
C ASN A 236 -0.25 22.11 5.79
N ARG A 237 -1.19 22.94 5.32
CA ARG A 237 -2.57 22.94 5.83
C ARG A 237 -3.25 21.58 5.65
N ASN A 238 -3.07 20.94 4.50
CA ASN A 238 -3.74 19.68 4.18
C ASN A 238 -3.22 18.52 5.02
N GLY A 239 -1.92 18.50 5.31
CA GLY A 239 -1.30 17.54 6.21
C GLY A 239 -1.82 17.62 7.64
N LYS A 240 -2.08 18.84 8.14
CA LYS A 240 -2.72 19.04 9.45
C LYS A 240 -4.14 18.46 9.50
N ILE A 241 -4.87 18.49 8.39
CA ILE A 241 -6.21 17.90 8.29
C ILE A 241 -6.14 16.39 8.45
N LEU A 242 -5.30 15.70 7.67
CA LEU A 242 -5.16 14.25 7.78
C LEU A 242 -4.62 13.80 9.13
N LYS A 243 -3.66 14.53 9.70
CA LYS A 243 -3.15 14.26 11.05
C LYS A 243 -4.25 14.39 12.12
N LYS A 244 -5.18 15.33 11.97
CA LYS A 244 -6.36 15.45 12.86
C LYS A 244 -7.35 14.29 12.68
N CYS A 245 -7.43 13.75 11.47
CA CYS A 245 -8.29 12.61 11.15
C CYS A 245 -7.70 11.27 11.60
N GLU A 246 -6.43 11.22 11.98
CA GLU A 246 -5.77 9.97 12.35
C GLU A 246 -6.42 9.36 13.60
N VAL A 247 -6.80 8.09 13.47
CA VAL A 247 -7.31 7.27 14.55
C VAL A 247 -6.36 6.10 14.74
N GLY A 248 -5.97 5.85 15.99
CA GLY A 248 -5.09 4.72 16.29
C GLY A 248 -3.64 4.96 15.89
N ALA A 249 -3.10 6.16 16.15
CA ALA A 249 -1.68 6.52 16.01
C ALA A 249 -0.70 5.62 16.80
N GLY A 250 -1.18 4.55 17.44
CA GLY A 250 -0.42 3.51 18.14
C GLY A 250 -0.64 2.09 17.61
N ALA A 251 -1.36 1.90 16.49
CA ALA A 251 -1.61 0.57 15.92
C ALA A 251 -0.35 0.02 15.21
N ILE A 252 0.60 -0.45 16.01
CA ILE A 252 1.81 -1.13 15.56
C ILE A 252 1.63 -2.62 15.81
N GLN A 253 1.78 -3.42 14.76
CA GLN A 253 1.71 -4.87 14.82
C GLN A 253 3.09 -5.49 14.60
N ARG A 254 3.35 -6.58 15.33
CA ARG A 254 4.44 -7.51 15.04
C ARG A 254 4.09 -8.27 13.77
N THR A 255 4.67 -7.86 12.66
CA THR A 255 4.32 -8.34 11.32
C THR A 255 5.30 -7.86 10.26
N HIS A 256 5.32 -8.55 9.13
CA HIS A 256 6.06 -8.15 7.93
C HIS A 256 5.13 -7.47 6.90
N HIS A 257 5.72 -6.70 5.98
CA HIS A 257 5.00 -5.93 4.97
C HIS A 257 4.09 -6.81 4.11
N TRP A 258 4.57 -8.01 3.77
CA TRP A 258 3.84 -9.00 2.95
C TRP A 258 2.81 -9.84 3.71
N SER A 259 2.53 -9.52 4.98
CA SER A 259 1.53 -10.26 5.77
C SER A 259 0.12 -10.31 5.16
N PRO A 260 -0.34 -9.32 4.37
CA PRO A 260 -1.60 -9.41 3.64
C PRO A 260 -1.60 -10.46 2.51
N LEU A 261 -0.43 -10.89 2.03
CA LEU A 261 -0.26 -11.78 0.88
C LEU A 261 -0.31 -13.25 1.31
N LYS A 262 -0.77 -14.13 0.42
CA LYS A 262 -0.73 -15.59 0.65
C LYS A 262 -0.39 -16.36 -0.62
N GLU A 263 -1.21 -16.22 -1.65
CA GLU A 263 -1.03 -16.97 -2.90
C GLU A 263 0.07 -16.34 -3.75
N GLU A 264 0.16 -15.02 -3.72
CA GLU A 264 1.11 -14.20 -4.48
C GLU A 264 2.56 -14.46 -4.09
N VAL A 265 2.78 -14.88 -2.84
CA VAL A 265 4.11 -15.19 -2.31
C VAL A 265 4.39 -16.70 -2.28
N SER A 266 3.46 -17.55 -2.69
CA SER A 266 3.59 -19.01 -2.56
C SER A 266 4.85 -19.55 -3.24
N PHE A 267 5.26 -18.97 -4.38
CA PHE A 267 6.42 -19.40 -5.16
C PHE A 267 7.79 -19.10 -4.50
N ILE A 268 7.83 -18.22 -3.50
CA ILE A 268 9.05 -17.85 -2.77
C ILE A 268 9.08 -18.38 -1.33
N ARG A 269 8.03 -19.07 -0.88
CA ARG A 269 7.98 -19.62 0.48
C ARG A 269 8.98 -20.77 0.61
N THR A 270 9.85 -20.68 1.60
CA THR A 270 10.82 -21.73 1.91
C THR A 270 10.25 -22.73 2.92
N SER A 271 10.94 -23.86 3.15
CA SER A 271 10.56 -24.80 4.22
C SER A 271 10.56 -24.11 5.59
N ARG A 272 11.53 -23.22 5.84
CA ARG A 272 11.60 -22.43 7.06
C ARG A 272 10.37 -21.54 7.23
N ASP A 273 9.91 -20.90 6.15
CA ASP A 273 8.69 -20.07 6.17
C ASP A 273 7.44 -20.87 6.54
N HIS A 274 7.38 -22.15 6.15
CA HIS A 274 6.32 -23.07 6.56
C HIS A 274 6.45 -23.45 8.04
N ASP A 275 7.65 -23.82 8.48
CA ASP A 275 7.91 -24.26 9.86
C ASP A 275 7.57 -23.17 10.90
N ILE A 276 7.87 -21.91 10.58
CA ILE A 276 7.57 -20.76 11.47
C ILE A 276 6.25 -20.06 11.13
N ALA A 277 5.49 -20.58 10.17
CA ALA A 277 4.22 -20.02 9.72
C ALA A 277 4.28 -18.53 9.33
N SER A 278 5.38 -18.09 8.69
CA SER A 278 5.70 -16.66 8.52
C SER A 278 4.60 -15.87 7.79
N PHE A 279 3.99 -16.43 6.74
CA PHE A 279 2.85 -15.81 6.04
C PHE A 279 1.46 -16.30 6.48
N ASP A 280 1.37 -17.24 7.42
CA ASP A 280 0.08 -17.82 7.86
C ASP A 280 -0.50 -17.13 9.11
N CYS A 281 -0.08 -15.88 9.36
CA CYS A 281 -0.67 -15.05 10.40
C CYS A 281 -2.18 -14.80 10.18
N ALA A 282 -2.90 -14.51 11.26
CA ALA A 282 -4.33 -14.20 11.21
C ALA A 282 -4.61 -12.87 10.49
N LYS A 283 -4.70 -12.91 9.15
CA LYS A 283 -4.91 -11.75 8.27
C LYS A 283 -6.13 -10.89 8.61
N ASP A 284 -7.11 -11.48 9.30
CA ASP A 284 -8.30 -10.78 9.82
C ASP A 284 -7.95 -9.58 10.69
N ARG A 285 -6.84 -9.66 11.43
CA ARG A 285 -6.37 -8.58 12.31
C ARG A 285 -6.04 -7.27 11.59
N HIS A 286 -5.89 -7.29 10.26
CA HIS A 286 -5.55 -6.10 9.47
C HIS A 286 -6.80 -5.28 9.11
N VAL A 287 -7.98 -5.89 9.02
CA VAL A 287 -9.18 -5.25 8.46
C VAL A 287 -10.41 -5.38 9.37
N ILE A 288 -10.66 -6.55 9.96
CA ILE A 288 -11.88 -6.79 10.74
C ILE A 288 -12.02 -5.81 11.91
N PRO A 289 -10.99 -5.55 12.74
CA PRO A 289 -11.12 -4.57 13.82
C PRO A 289 -11.48 -3.17 13.34
N TRP A 290 -10.97 -2.75 12.17
CA TRP A 290 -11.32 -1.46 11.57
C TRP A 290 -12.78 -1.41 11.15
N VAL A 291 -13.27 -2.44 10.46
CA VAL A 291 -14.68 -2.56 10.07
C VAL A 291 -15.59 -2.54 11.31
N ASP A 292 -15.24 -3.32 12.33
CA ASP A 292 -16.03 -3.46 13.55
C ASP A 292 -16.09 -2.17 14.37
N VAL A 293 -14.98 -1.44 14.45
CA VAL A 293 -14.94 -0.11 15.08
C VAL A 293 -15.85 0.87 14.31
N ASN A 294 -15.74 0.94 12.99
CA ASN A 294 -16.58 1.85 12.19
C ASN A 294 -18.07 1.52 12.29
N ALA A 295 -18.42 0.24 12.34
CA ALA A 295 -19.80 -0.19 12.55
C ALA A 295 -20.30 0.18 13.95
N ARG A 296 -19.49 -0.04 14.98
CA ARG A 296 -19.83 0.28 16.38
C ARG A 296 -20.09 1.78 16.59
N PHE A 297 -19.32 2.64 15.92
CA PHE A 297 -19.50 4.09 15.99
C PHE A 297 -20.52 4.63 14.96
N GLY A 298 -21.19 3.77 14.20
CA GLY A 298 -22.28 4.15 13.29
C GLY A 298 -21.84 4.79 11.97
N PHE A 299 -20.55 4.77 11.63
CA PHE A 299 -20.05 5.22 10.33
C PHE A 299 -20.51 4.30 9.19
N ILE A 300 -20.68 3.01 9.49
CA ILE A 300 -21.26 2.01 8.59
C ILE A 300 -22.29 1.18 9.35
N LYS A 301 -23.13 0.43 8.62
CA LYS A 301 -24.08 -0.52 9.21
C LYS A 301 -23.85 -1.89 8.60
N TYR A 302 -23.83 -2.93 9.43
CA TYR A 302 -23.87 -4.29 8.93
C TYR A 302 -25.23 -4.59 8.33
N ASN A 303 -25.19 -5.34 7.23
CA ASN A 303 -26.39 -6.01 6.76
C ASN A 303 -26.55 -7.26 7.64
N ARG A 304 -27.28 -7.12 8.76
CA ARG A 304 -27.55 -8.26 9.66
C ARG A 304 -28.28 -9.32 8.85
N ASN A 305 -27.69 -10.49 8.70
CA ASN A 305 -28.42 -11.66 8.25
C ASN A 305 -29.32 -12.08 9.45
N PRO A 306 -30.65 -12.13 9.34
CA PRO A 306 -31.52 -12.50 10.45
C PRO A 306 -31.22 -13.92 11.02
N ALA A 307 -30.45 -14.73 10.31
CA ALA A 307 -30.01 -16.07 10.73
C ALA A 307 -28.77 -16.10 11.67
N SER A 308 -28.22 -14.95 12.08
CA SER A 308 -27.02 -14.90 12.93
C SER A 308 -27.27 -14.33 14.33
N ILE A 309 -28.50 -14.42 14.83
CA ILE A 309 -28.77 -14.30 16.26
C ILE A 309 -28.48 -15.70 16.82
N PRO A 310 -27.42 -15.94 17.61
CA PRO A 310 -27.51 -17.03 18.57
C PRO A 310 -28.61 -16.61 19.53
N ASP A 311 -29.63 -17.46 19.70
CA ASP A 311 -30.67 -17.29 20.71
C ASP A 311 -30.00 -16.97 22.06
N GLU A 312 -30.02 -15.70 22.47
CA GLU A 312 -29.71 -15.27 23.84
C GLU A 312 -30.97 -15.46 24.72
N ASP A 313 -31.65 -16.59 24.54
CA ASP A 313 -32.75 -17.07 25.36
C ASP A 313 -32.59 -18.59 25.54
N ASP A 314 -31.46 -19.04 26.08
CA ASP A 314 -31.44 -20.30 26.81
C ASP A 314 -30.34 -20.30 27.89
N ASP A 315 -30.81 -20.43 29.14
CA ASP A 315 -30.09 -20.83 30.35
C ASP A 315 -28.81 -20.08 30.76
N CYS A 316 -28.99 -19.01 31.55
CA CYS A 316 -28.10 -18.75 32.70
C CYS A 316 -28.85 -17.99 33.83
N LEU A 317 -29.88 -18.63 34.37
CA LEU A 317 -30.18 -18.55 35.81
C LEU A 317 -30.04 -19.97 36.39
N LYS A 318 -28.83 -20.30 36.85
CA LYS A 318 -28.52 -21.20 37.97
C LYS A 318 -27.03 -21.18 38.29
#